data_AF-A0A534T8C6-F1
#
_entry.id   AF-A0A534T8C6-F1
#
_cell.length_a   1.000
_cell.length_b   1.000
_cell.length_c   1.000
_cell.angle_alpha   90.00
_cell.angle_beta   90.00
_cell.angle_gamma   90.00
#
_symmetry.space_group_name_H-M   'P 1'
#
loop_
_entity.id
_entity.type
_entity.pdbx_description
1 polymer ?
#
loop_
_entity_poly.entity_id
_entity_poly.type
_entity_poly.pdbx_seq_one_letter_code
_entity_poly.pdbx_strand_id
1 'polypeptide(L)'
;NAQTTLRSVCGEAELDELLAEREKINTHLQSIIDQHTEPWGIKVVQVAVKHIDLPEEMRRAMARQAEAERERRAKVIAAEGEFQAAQRLAEASAIMAKEPIALQLRYLQTLVEIASENNSTTIFPVPIDLLKPFLGNLGGRTT
;
A
#
# COMPACT_ATOMS: atom_id res chain seq x y z
N ASN A 1 37.19 -14.39 -24.00
CA ASN A 1 37.20 -14.30 -22.52
C ASN A 1 36.53 -13.03 -21.97
N ALA A 2 35.53 -12.46 -22.65
CA ALA A 2 34.66 -11.41 -22.09
C ALA A 2 33.44 -11.99 -21.36
N GLN A 3 33.04 -13.22 -21.72
CA GLN A 3 31.86 -13.90 -21.19
C GLN A 3 32.03 -14.33 -19.72
N THR A 4 33.26 -14.65 -19.30
CA THR A 4 33.56 -15.01 -17.91
C THR A 4 33.55 -13.79 -16.99
N THR A 5 34.07 -12.65 -17.46
CA THR A 5 34.05 -11.37 -16.73
C THR A 5 32.63 -10.85 -16.56
N LEU A 6 31.79 -10.94 -17.61
CA LEU A 6 30.36 -10.62 -17.53
C LEU A 6 29.61 -11.50 -16.52
N ARG A 7 29.95 -12.79 -16.43
CA ARG A 7 29.31 -13.70 -15.47
C ARG A 7 29.69 -13.38 -14.01
N SER A 8 30.92 -12.96 -13.74
CA SER A 8 31.36 -12.58 -12.37
C SER A 8 30.73 -11.26 -11.92
N VAL A 9 30.76 -10.24 -12.79
CA VAL A 9 30.22 -8.90 -12.49
C VAL A 9 28.70 -8.93 -12.32
N CYS A 10 27.99 -9.76 -13.10
CA CYS A 10 26.55 -9.99 -12.91
C CYS A 10 26.19 -10.82 -11.67
N GLY A 11 27.16 -11.53 -11.06
CA GLY A 11 26.96 -12.32 -9.84
C GLY A 11 27.33 -11.59 -8.55
N GLU A 12 28.19 -10.58 -8.63
CA GLU A 12 28.64 -9.75 -7.49
C GLU A 12 27.72 -8.57 -7.19
N ALA A 13 27.05 -8.01 -8.20
CA ALA A 13 26.03 -6.99 -8.00
C ALA A 13 24.69 -7.63 -7.59
N GLU A 14 23.99 -7.06 -6.60
CA GLU A 14 22.62 -7.48 -6.32
C GLU A 14 21.79 -7.30 -7.60
N LEU A 15 21.18 -8.39 -8.07
CA LEU A 15 20.44 -8.42 -9.33
C LEU A 15 19.32 -7.37 -9.40
N ASP A 16 18.83 -6.92 -8.24
CA ASP A 16 17.85 -5.83 -8.12
C ASP A 16 18.45 -4.47 -8.51
N GLU A 17 19.72 -4.22 -8.14
CA GLU A 17 20.51 -3.06 -8.56
C GLU A 17 20.78 -3.13 -10.07
N LEU A 18 21.01 -4.35 -10.59
CA LEU A 18 21.22 -4.53 -12.02
C LEU A 18 19.96 -4.24 -12.87
N LEU A 19 18.77 -4.53 -12.32
CA LEU A 19 17.50 -4.25 -12.99
C LEU A 19 17.07 -2.79 -12.84
N ALA A 20 17.31 -2.18 -11.67
CA ALA A 20 16.94 -0.79 -11.38
C ALA A 20 17.90 0.24 -11.99
N GLU A 21 19.20 -0.10 -12.11
CA GLU A 21 20.26 0.86 -12.46
C GLU A 21 20.98 0.49 -13.76
N ARG A 22 20.21 0.28 -14.84
CA ARG A 22 20.72 -0.03 -16.18
C ARG A 22 21.83 0.91 -16.66
N GLU A 23 21.74 2.20 -16.33
CA GLU A 23 22.77 3.18 -16.71
C GLU A 23 24.12 2.92 -16.04
N LYS A 24 24.12 2.63 -14.72
CA LYS A 24 25.38 2.37 -13.99
C LYS A 24 26.09 1.12 -14.53
N ILE A 25 25.34 0.07 -14.85
CA ILE A 25 25.92 -1.13 -15.50
C ILE A 25 26.53 -0.75 -16.85
N ASN A 26 25.78 -0.03 -17.70
CA ASN A 26 26.26 0.28 -19.04
C ASN A 26 27.58 1.05 -18.99
N THR A 27 27.71 2.02 -18.08
CA THR A 27 28.96 2.76 -17.86
C THR A 27 30.08 1.85 -17.35
N HIS A 28 29.78 0.97 -16.39
CA HIS A 28 30.77 0.04 -15.84
C HIS A 28 31.28 -0.95 -16.91
N LEU A 29 30.36 -1.53 -17.70
CA LEU A 29 30.70 -2.41 -18.81
C LEU A 29 31.47 -1.70 -19.92
N GLN A 30 31.09 -0.46 -20.24
CA GLN A 30 31.83 0.35 -21.20
C GLN A 30 33.27 0.52 -20.75
N SER A 31 33.51 0.87 -19.48
CA SER A 31 34.87 1.04 -18.96
C SER A 31 35.70 -0.25 -19.01
N ILE A 32 35.12 -1.40 -18.67
CA ILE A 32 35.83 -2.69 -18.68
C ILE A 32 36.20 -3.09 -20.12
N ILE A 33 35.25 -2.93 -21.05
CA ILE A 33 35.46 -3.33 -22.44
C ILE A 33 36.46 -2.39 -23.10
N ASP A 34 36.37 -1.07 -22.88
CA ASP A 34 37.28 -0.09 -23.47
C ASP A 34 38.74 -0.34 -23.05
N GLN A 35 38.98 -0.63 -21.76
CA GLN A 35 40.32 -1.02 -21.24
C GLN A 35 40.89 -2.27 -21.93
N HIS A 36 40.04 -3.24 -22.25
CA HIS A 36 40.46 -4.47 -22.94
C HIS A 36 40.62 -4.29 -24.46
N THR A 37 39.97 -3.31 -25.08
CA THR A 37 40.02 -3.05 -26.53
C THR A 37 41.03 -1.97 -26.93
N GLU A 38 41.51 -1.18 -25.99
CA GLU A 38 42.53 -0.14 -26.19
C GLU A 38 43.84 -0.67 -26.85
N PRO A 39 44.38 -1.85 -26.49
CA PRO A 39 45.56 -2.42 -27.17
C PRO A 39 45.32 -2.78 -28.64
N TRP A 40 44.06 -2.89 -29.07
CA TRP A 40 43.69 -3.20 -30.45
C TRP A 40 43.34 -1.94 -31.25
N GLY A 41 43.43 -0.75 -30.64
CA GLY A 41 43.13 0.53 -31.28
C GLY A 41 41.63 0.76 -31.54
N ILE A 42 40.75 0.03 -30.85
CA ILE A 42 39.29 0.12 -31.01
C ILE A 42 38.72 0.91 -29.83
N LYS A 43 38.01 2.01 -30.11
CA LYS A 43 37.32 2.82 -29.11
C LYS A 43 35.85 2.43 -29.00
N VAL A 44 35.39 2.12 -27.79
CA VAL A 44 34.01 1.68 -27.55
C VAL A 44 33.12 2.87 -27.20
N VAL A 45 32.20 3.23 -28.09
CA VAL A 45 31.34 4.43 -27.94
C VAL A 45 30.13 4.19 -27.02
N GLN A 46 29.53 2.99 -27.08
CA GLN A 46 28.36 2.65 -26.27
C GLN A 46 28.24 1.14 -26.10
N VAL A 47 27.87 0.71 -24.88
CA VAL A 47 27.51 -0.67 -24.56
C VAL A 47 26.11 -0.67 -23.98
N ALA A 48 25.27 -1.59 -24.44
CA ALA A 48 23.90 -1.73 -23.95
C ALA A 48 23.59 -3.20 -23.65
N VAL A 49 23.15 -3.48 -22.42
CA VAL A 49 22.68 -4.80 -22.04
C VAL A 49 21.34 -5.11 -22.74
N LYS A 50 21.35 -6.09 -23.64
CA LYS A 50 20.14 -6.53 -24.37
C LYS A 50 19.25 -7.46 -23.53
N HIS A 51 19.75 -8.65 -23.19
CA HIS A 51 19.00 -9.67 -22.45
C HIS A 51 19.91 -10.30 -21.39
N ILE A 52 19.37 -10.51 -20.19
CA ILE A 52 20.01 -11.25 -19.11
C ILE A 52 19.19 -12.51 -18.91
N ASP A 53 19.78 -13.67 -19.22
CA ASP A 53 19.14 -14.96 -19.00
C ASP A 53 19.39 -15.41 -17.56
N LEU A 54 18.36 -15.32 -16.75
CA LEU A 54 18.38 -15.76 -15.36
C LEU A 54 18.02 -17.25 -15.25
N PRO A 55 18.78 -18.05 -14.48
CA PRO A 55 18.39 -19.42 -14.16
C PRO A 55 16.97 -19.47 -13.58
N GLU A 56 16.21 -20.51 -13.94
CA GLU A 56 14.80 -20.62 -13.53
C GLU A 56 14.63 -20.67 -12.01
N GLU A 57 15.55 -21.32 -11.30
CA GLU A 57 15.56 -21.39 -9.83
C GLU A 57 15.68 -20.01 -9.18
N MET A 58 16.58 -19.16 -9.69
CA MET A 58 16.80 -17.80 -9.19
C MET A 58 15.56 -16.93 -9.43
N ARG A 59 14.96 -17.01 -10.62
CA ARG A 59 13.74 -16.28 -10.96
C ARG A 59 12.58 -16.63 -10.02
N ARG A 60 12.41 -17.91 -9.69
CA ARG A 60 11.39 -18.37 -8.74
C ARG A 60 11.69 -17.93 -7.31
N ALA A 61 12.95 -17.91 -6.89
CA ALA A 61 13.34 -17.40 -5.58
C ALA A 61 13.07 -15.90 -5.45
N MET A 62 13.45 -15.11 -6.46
CA MET A 62 13.16 -13.67 -6.50
C MET A 62 11.67 -13.37 -6.51
N ALA A 63 10.89 -14.09 -7.30
CA ALA A 63 9.44 -13.89 -7.35
C ALA A 63 8.81 -14.09 -5.96
N ARG A 64 9.20 -15.16 -5.25
CA ARG A 64 8.75 -15.42 -3.88
C ARG A 64 9.18 -14.35 -2.89
N GLN A 65 10.42 -13.88 -2.99
CA GLN A 65 10.94 -12.81 -2.14
C GLN A 65 10.21 -11.48 -2.39
N ALA A 66 10.02 -11.12 -3.65
CA ALA A 66 9.31 -9.91 -4.05
C ALA A 66 7.85 -9.93 -3.60
N GLU A 67 7.17 -11.08 -3.70
CA GLU A 67 5.81 -11.25 -3.20
C GLU A 67 5.73 -11.12 -1.68
N ALA A 68 6.65 -11.77 -0.94
CA ALA A 68 6.70 -11.68 0.51
C ALA A 68 6.94 -10.24 1.01
N GLU A 69 7.89 -9.52 0.40
CA GLU A 69 8.17 -8.13 0.77
C GLU A 69 6.99 -7.21 0.39
N ARG A 70 6.34 -7.45 -0.76
CA ARG A 70 5.13 -6.71 -1.14
C ARG A 70 4.00 -6.92 -0.16
N GLU A 71 3.76 -8.17 0.27
CA GLU A 71 2.72 -8.49 1.25
C GLU A 71 3.05 -7.86 2.61
N ARG A 72 4.30 -7.93 3.05
CA ARG A 72 4.77 -7.28 4.28
C ARG A 72 4.52 -5.78 4.25
N ARG A 73 4.91 -5.10 3.17
CA ARG A 73 4.68 -3.66 2.99
C ARG A 73 3.19 -3.32 2.97
N ALA A 74 2.38 -4.11 2.28
CA ALA A 74 0.93 -3.91 2.24
C ALA A 74 0.31 -3.97 3.65
N LYS A 75 0.71 -4.95 4.47
CA LYS A 75 0.24 -5.07 5.86
C LYS A 75 0.62 -3.87 6.72
N VAL A 76 1.86 -3.39 6.60
CA VAL A 76 2.32 -2.21 7.36
C VAL A 76 1.54 -0.96 6.95
N ILE A 77 1.35 -0.73 5.65
CA ILE A 77 0.61 0.42 5.13
C ILE A 77 -0.86 0.36 5.57
N ALA A 78 -1.48 -0.82 5.52
CA ALA A 78 -2.86 -1.00 5.98
C ALA A 78 -3.00 -0.71 7.47
N ALA A 79 -2.13 -1.28 8.31
CA ALA A 79 -2.15 -1.03 9.76
C ALA A 79 -1.92 0.44 10.11
N GLU A 80 -1.01 1.11 9.42
CA GLU A 80 -0.76 2.54 9.60
C GLU A 80 -1.97 3.39 9.16
N GLY A 81 -2.60 3.03 8.03
CA GLY A 81 -3.82 3.68 7.56
C GLY A 81 -4.98 3.52 8.55
N GLU A 82 -5.17 2.32 9.11
CA GLU A 82 -6.17 2.06 10.14
C GLU A 82 -5.90 2.86 11.41
N PHE A 83 -4.65 2.93 11.86
CA PHE A 83 -4.25 3.72 13.03
C PHE A 83 -4.56 5.21 12.83
N GLN A 84 -4.15 5.78 11.69
CA GLN A 84 -4.42 7.18 11.38
C GLN A 84 -5.92 7.47 11.28
N ALA A 85 -6.71 6.57 10.67
CA ALA A 85 -8.15 6.71 10.61
C ALA A 85 -8.79 6.68 12.01
N ALA A 86 -8.41 5.72 12.86
CA ALA A 86 -8.89 5.62 14.24
C ALA A 86 -8.54 6.86 15.06
N GLN A 87 -7.33 7.38 14.91
CA GLN A 87 -6.90 8.60 15.60
C GLN A 87 -7.74 9.82 15.20
N ARG A 88 -7.97 10.03 13.90
CA ARG A 88 -8.81 11.13 13.41
C ARG A 88 -10.26 11.00 13.88
N LEU A 89 -10.80 9.79 13.92
CA LEU A 89 -12.14 9.54 14.46
C LEU A 89 -12.23 9.83 15.95
N ALA A 90 -11.22 9.46 16.74
CA ALA A 90 -11.16 9.76 18.16
C ALA A 90 -11.09 11.28 18.41
N GLU A 91 -10.25 12.00 17.65
CA GLU A 91 -10.17 13.47 17.70
C GLU A 91 -11.52 14.11 17.35
N ALA A 92 -12.17 13.66 16.28
CA ALA A 92 -13.50 14.15 15.90
C ALA A 92 -14.53 13.87 17.00
N SER A 93 -14.53 12.68 17.60
CA SER A 93 -15.42 12.33 18.72
C SER A 93 -15.19 13.24 19.93
N ALA A 94 -13.93 13.54 20.27
CA ALA A 94 -13.61 14.44 21.37
C ALA A 94 -14.08 15.88 21.12
N ILE A 95 -14.00 16.36 19.88
CA ILE A 95 -14.54 17.68 19.48
C ILE A 95 -16.07 17.68 19.61
N MET A 96 -16.75 16.64 19.14
CA MET A 96 -18.20 16.53 19.23
C MET A 96 -18.71 16.39 20.67
N ALA A 97 -17.93 15.78 21.55
CA ALA A 97 -18.26 15.71 22.98
C ALA A 97 -18.20 17.08 23.65
N LYS A 98 -17.30 17.98 23.18
CA LYS A 98 -17.22 19.36 23.67
C LYS A 98 -18.37 20.23 23.14
N GLU A 99 -18.78 20.01 21.90
CA GLU A 99 -19.81 20.81 21.22
C GLU A 99 -21.04 19.95 20.86
N PRO A 100 -22.05 19.85 21.75
CA PRO A 100 -23.22 18.98 21.54
C PRO A 100 -24.05 19.36 20.30
N ILE A 101 -23.98 20.62 19.85
CA ILE A 101 -24.62 21.08 18.59
C ILE A 101 -24.02 20.36 17.37
N ALA A 102 -22.75 19.95 17.41
CA ALA A 102 -22.11 19.24 16.31
C ALA A 102 -22.75 17.86 16.05
N LEU A 103 -23.21 17.16 17.09
CA LEU A 103 -23.95 15.90 16.94
C LEU A 103 -25.30 16.12 16.26
N GLN A 104 -26.00 17.19 16.61
CA GLN A 104 -27.29 17.52 16.01
C GLN A 104 -27.15 17.88 14.53
N LEU A 105 -26.12 18.65 14.16
CA LEU A 105 -25.82 18.95 12.76
C LEU A 105 -25.47 17.68 11.98
N ARG A 106 -24.67 16.78 12.56
CA ARG A 106 -24.34 15.50 11.92
C ARG A 106 -25.58 14.61 11.75
N TYR A 107 -26.47 14.58 12.74
CA TYR A 107 -27.75 13.89 12.62
C TYR A 107 -28.60 14.44 11.46
N LEU A 108 -28.72 15.77 11.34
CA LEU A 108 -29.42 16.39 10.21
C LEU A 108 -28.76 16.07 8.86
N GLN A 109 -27.43 16.06 8.78
CA GLN A 109 -26.71 15.64 7.56
C GLN A 109 -27.02 14.19 7.20
N THR A 110 -26.97 13.27 8.18
CA THR A 110 -27.33 11.86 7.92
C THR A 110 -28.78 11.70 7.45
N LEU A 111 -29.72 12.51 7.97
CA LEU A 111 -31.11 12.50 7.48
C LEU A 111 -31.23 12.99 6.03
N VAL A 112 -30.43 14.00 5.64
CA VAL A 112 -30.41 14.50 4.25
C VAL A 112 -29.79 13.46 3.31
N GLU A 113 -28.71 12.79 3.72
CA GLU A 113 -28.09 11.71 2.94
C GLU A 113 -29.06 10.53 2.75
N ILE A 114 -29.71 10.08 3.82
CA ILE A 114 -30.72 9.00 3.76
C ILE A 114 -31.93 9.42 2.91
N ALA A 115 -32.37 10.68 3.00
CA ALA A 115 -33.47 11.19 2.18
C ALA A 115 -33.08 11.33 0.69
N SER A 116 -31.79 11.46 0.40
CA SER A 116 -31.26 11.54 -0.97
C SER A 116 -31.03 10.16 -1.60
N GLU A 117 -30.70 9.12 -0.82
CA GLU A 117 -30.64 7.73 -1.28
C GLU A 117 -32.05 7.12 -1.31
N ASN A 118 -32.66 7.06 -2.49
CA ASN A 118 -33.96 6.40 -2.74
C ASN A 118 -33.90 4.86 -2.50
N ASN A 119 -33.70 4.38 -1.27
CA ASN A 119 -33.84 2.96 -0.94
C ASN A 119 -34.68 2.73 0.33
N SER A 120 -35.89 2.23 0.08
CA SER A 120 -37.01 2.02 1.00
C SER A 120 -36.78 0.86 1.99
N THR A 121 -35.88 1.03 2.96
CA THR A 121 -35.94 0.24 4.21
C THR A 121 -35.60 1.14 5.39
N THR A 122 -36.61 1.86 5.86
CA THR A 122 -36.54 2.76 7.02
C THR A 122 -36.34 1.95 8.29
N ILE A 123 -35.08 1.68 8.66
CA ILE A 123 -34.73 1.30 10.02
C ILE A 123 -34.52 2.60 10.78
N PHE A 124 -35.54 3.02 11.52
CA PHE A 124 -35.48 4.19 12.39
C PHE A 124 -35.04 3.71 13.79
N PRO A 125 -33.78 3.94 14.21
CA PRO A 125 -33.38 3.65 15.57
C PRO A 125 -34.06 4.66 16.51
N VAL A 126 -35.20 4.27 17.09
CA VAL A 126 -35.88 5.08 18.09
C VAL A 126 -35.02 5.08 19.37
N PRO A 127 -34.65 6.24 19.93
CA PRO A 127 -33.97 6.32 21.21
C PRO A 127 -34.75 5.58 22.29
N ILE A 128 -34.07 4.72 23.08
CA ILE A 128 -34.69 3.96 24.17
C ILE A 128 -35.40 4.88 25.17
N ASP A 129 -34.96 6.14 25.29
CA ASP A 129 -35.59 7.15 26.14
C ASP A 129 -37.04 7.50 25.75
N LEU A 130 -37.40 7.39 24.47
CA LEU A 130 -38.79 7.56 23.98
C LEU A 130 -39.67 6.32 24.25
N LEU A 131 -39.06 5.14 24.45
CA LEU A 131 -39.75 3.87 24.71
C LEU A 131 -40.00 3.62 26.21
N LYS A 132 -39.25 4.28 27.10
CA LYS A 132 -39.41 4.17 28.57
C LYS A 132 -40.85 4.39 29.07
N PRO A 133 -41.63 5.38 28.59
CA PRO A 133 -43.01 5.60 29.04
C PRO A 133 -43.97 4.46 28.64
N PHE A 134 -43.69 3.80 27.50
CA PHE A 134 -44.53 2.71 26.98
C PHE A 134 -44.22 1.36 27.66
N LEU A 135 -42.95 1.07 27.96
CA LEU A 135 -42.56 -0.14 28.68
C LEU A 135 -42.92 -0.09 30.17
N GLY A 136 -42.93 1.10 30.79
CA GLY A 136 -43.32 1.29 32.18
C GLY A 136 -44.80 1.02 32.48
N ASN A 137 -45.67 1.10 31.46
CA ASN A 137 -47.12 0.95 31.63
C ASN A 137 -47.66 -0.47 31.36
N LEU A 138 -46.81 -1.40 30.89
CA LEU A 138 -47.17 -2.82 30.72
C LEU A 138 -46.88 -3.68 31.96
N GLY A 139 -46.20 -3.13 32.99
CA GLY A 139 -45.82 -3.86 34.20
C GLY A 139 -46.78 -3.77 35.39
N GLY A 140 -47.95 -3.13 35.24
CA GLY A 140 -48.82 -2.80 36.38
C GLY A 140 -50.29 -3.09 36.14
N ARG A 141 -50.71 -4.36 36.20
CA ARG A 141 -52.09 -4.73 36.58
C ARG A 141 -52.20 -6.21 37.01
N THR A 142 -52.68 -6.38 38.25
CA THR A 142 -53.46 -7.49 38.83
C THR A 142 -52.70 -8.82 39.04
N THR A 143 -52.34 -9.15 40.29
CA THR A 143 -53.05 -10.05 41.25
C THR A 143 -53.15 -11.49 40.79
#